data_AF-A0A7X9FC93-F1
#
_entry.id   AF-A0A7X9FC93-F1
#
_cell.length_a   1.000
_cell.length_b   1.000
_cell.length_c   1.000
_cell.angle_alpha   90.00
_cell.angle_beta   90.00
_cell.angle_gamma   90.00
#
_symmetry.space_group_name_H-M   'P 1'
#
loop_
_entity.id
_entity.type
_entity.pdbx_description
1 polymer ?
#
loop_
_entity_poly.entity_id
_entity_poly.type
_entity_poly.pdbx_seq_one_letter_code
_entity_poly.pdbx_strand_id
1 'polypeptide(L)'
;MPDDKQKSKDNEIAGLTPEEAQGTEAPPSISPVKKILVFGGIGLVVFAIAVGAFSFMMGVFSSAPEAGPAASKTADSTAVAGPVATTAPVAEDTSDIDALEQKIFGQGKSPVAAGDMDDIVRMADTLPAVKDPVDTAVAAVPPPVDEQATLEQQRAEIAEQKKQLEQQRIQLEQLMAKTSVMESSRITALARLYDGMKAAQVAPLIAKLSDDQAVLVLLKMKPANAARVLGELPPETGGRLSARMITLTEEK
;
A
#
# COMPACT_ATOMS: atom_id res chain seq x y z
N MET A 1 -70.22 -4.97 -5.05
CA MET A 1 -70.10 -6.03 -6.08
C MET A 1 -68.65 -6.06 -6.54
N PRO A 2 -68.11 -7.26 -6.83
CA PRO A 2 -66.76 -7.67 -6.41
C PRO A 2 -65.78 -7.86 -7.57
N ASP A 3 -64.52 -8.12 -7.17
CA ASP A 3 -63.49 -8.95 -7.81
C ASP A 3 -63.21 -8.78 -9.31
N ASP A 4 -61.98 -8.37 -9.63
CA ASP A 4 -61.33 -8.91 -10.82
C ASP A 4 -59.88 -9.31 -10.52
N LYS A 5 -59.70 -10.63 -10.44
CA LYS A 5 -58.43 -11.34 -10.35
C LYS A 5 -57.97 -11.59 -11.78
N GLN A 6 -56.82 -11.04 -12.19
CA GLN A 6 -56.15 -11.51 -13.39
C GLN A 6 -54.91 -12.35 -13.06
N LYS A 7 -54.97 -13.54 -13.67
CA LYS A 7 -54.19 -14.75 -13.53
C LYS A 7 -53.34 -14.88 -14.80
N SER A 8 -52.03 -15.10 -14.68
CA SER A 8 -51.23 -15.74 -15.73
C SER A 8 -50.02 -16.41 -15.06
N LYS A 9 -50.08 -17.74 -14.90
CA LYS A 9 -49.51 -18.78 -15.79
C LYS A 9 -47.99 -18.83 -15.65
N ASP A 10 -47.46 -19.73 -14.82
CA ASP A 10 -47.21 -21.14 -15.14
C ASP A 10 -46.36 -21.28 -16.40
N ASN A 11 -45.06 -21.51 -16.20
CA ASN A 11 -44.21 -22.15 -17.19
C ASN A 11 -43.58 -23.38 -16.54
N GLU A 12 -44.30 -24.49 -16.66
CA GLU A 12 -43.77 -25.84 -16.59
C GLU A 12 -42.71 -26.03 -17.66
N ILE A 13 -41.56 -26.59 -17.28
CA ILE A 13 -40.85 -27.51 -18.18
C ILE A 13 -40.57 -28.77 -17.36
N ALA A 14 -41.31 -29.82 -17.70
CA ALA A 14 -41.04 -31.22 -17.41
C ALA A 14 -39.57 -31.56 -17.72
N GLY A 15 -38.85 -32.34 -16.92
CA GLY A 15 -39.21 -33.68 -16.49
C GLY A 15 -38.35 -34.69 -17.25
N LEU A 16 -37.34 -35.26 -16.58
CA LEU A 16 -36.77 -36.57 -16.88
C LEU A 16 -36.34 -37.23 -15.56
N THR A 17 -37.20 -38.13 -15.10
CA THR A 17 -36.97 -39.23 -14.15
C THR A 17 -36.09 -40.33 -14.78
N PRO A 18 -35.87 -41.51 -14.16
CA PRO A 18 -35.40 -41.86 -12.80
C PRO A 18 -34.29 -42.96 -12.86
N GLU A 19 -33.47 -43.15 -11.81
CA GLU A 19 -32.92 -44.48 -11.55
C GLU A 19 -32.54 -44.68 -10.07
N GLU A 20 -33.26 -45.57 -9.42
CA GLU A 20 -32.89 -46.25 -8.18
C GLU A 20 -31.64 -47.10 -8.39
N ALA A 21 -30.65 -46.98 -7.50
CA ALA A 21 -29.89 -48.15 -7.07
C ALA A 21 -29.13 -47.91 -5.75
N GLN A 22 -29.62 -48.61 -4.73
CA GLN A 22 -28.84 -49.41 -3.78
C GLN A 22 -28.21 -48.73 -2.56
N GLY A 23 -28.59 -49.31 -1.41
CA GLY A 23 -28.17 -48.88 -0.09
C GLY A 23 -26.68 -49.11 0.17
N THR A 24 -26.15 -48.30 1.07
CA THR A 24 -24.94 -48.62 1.83
C THR A 24 -25.16 -48.11 3.25
N GLU A 25 -24.76 -48.97 4.18
CA GLU A 25 -25.01 -48.91 5.62
C GLU A 25 -24.65 -47.56 6.28
N ALA A 26 -25.44 -47.22 7.29
CA ALA A 26 -25.22 -46.06 8.15
C ALA A 26 -24.02 -46.28 9.10
N PRO A 27 -22.99 -45.41 9.09
CA PRO A 27 -22.01 -45.36 10.17
C PRO A 27 -22.52 -44.52 11.37
N PRO A 28 -22.10 -44.84 12.61
CA PRO A 28 -22.57 -44.18 13.81
C PRO A 28 -22.15 -42.70 13.85
N SER A 29 -23.12 -41.83 14.10
CA SER A 29 -22.94 -40.39 14.28
C SER A 29 -22.13 -40.11 15.54
N ILE A 30 -20.82 -39.93 15.41
CA ILE A 30 -19.95 -39.45 16.49
C ILE A 30 -19.86 -37.92 16.39
N SER A 31 -20.53 -37.26 17.34
CA SER A 31 -20.66 -35.79 17.42
C SER A 31 -19.31 -35.03 17.35
N PRO A 32 -19.22 -33.94 16.58
CA PRO A 32 -17.97 -33.18 16.35
C PRO A 32 -17.52 -32.29 17.51
N VAL A 33 -18.29 -32.19 18.59
CA VAL A 33 -18.04 -31.23 19.68
C VAL A 33 -16.90 -31.68 20.62
N LYS A 34 -16.59 -32.98 20.69
CA LYS A 34 -15.57 -33.50 21.62
C LYS A 34 -14.12 -33.47 21.09
N LYS A 35 -13.89 -33.28 19.79
CA LYS A 35 -12.53 -33.22 19.21
C LYS A 35 -11.84 -31.85 19.37
N ILE A 36 -12.60 -30.76 19.49
CA ILE A 36 -12.03 -29.41 19.67
C ILE A 36 -11.53 -29.19 21.11
N LEU A 37 -12.04 -29.93 22.08
CA LEU A 37 -11.66 -29.77 23.49
C LEU A 37 -10.26 -30.32 23.82
N VAL A 38 -9.76 -31.31 23.07
CA VAL A 38 -8.48 -31.98 23.37
C VAL A 38 -7.28 -31.27 22.74
N PHE A 39 -7.46 -30.61 21.59
CA PHE A 39 -6.39 -29.81 20.97
C PHE A 39 -6.27 -28.38 21.53
N GLY A 40 -7.32 -27.84 22.16
CA GLY A 40 -7.29 -26.50 22.78
C GLY A 40 -6.50 -26.42 24.10
N GLY A 41 -6.37 -27.53 24.83
CA GLY A 41 -5.70 -27.55 26.15
C GLY A 41 -4.17 -27.54 26.08
N ILE A 42 -3.58 -28.25 25.11
CA ILE A 42 -2.12 -28.38 25.00
C ILE A 42 -1.49 -27.12 24.37
N GLY A 43 -2.20 -26.48 23.43
CA GLY A 43 -1.73 -25.24 22.78
C GLY A 43 -1.58 -24.06 23.74
N LEU A 44 -2.46 -23.95 24.75
CA LEU A 44 -2.44 -22.84 25.70
C LEU A 44 -1.24 -22.91 26.66
N VAL A 45 -0.83 -24.11 27.06
CA VAL A 45 0.34 -24.32 27.94
C VAL A 45 1.65 -24.00 27.22
N VAL A 46 1.79 -24.40 25.95
CA VAL A 46 3.00 -24.10 25.16
C VAL A 46 3.10 -22.61 24.83
N PHE A 47 1.97 -21.95 24.54
CA PHE A 47 1.93 -20.51 24.28
C PHE A 47 2.29 -19.69 25.52
N ALA A 48 1.83 -20.08 26.71
CA ALA A 48 2.20 -19.40 27.96
C ALA A 48 3.70 -19.50 28.28
N ILE A 49 4.34 -20.63 27.98
CA ILE A 49 5.79 -20.83 28.17
C ILE A 49 6.59 -19.98 27.16
N ALA A 50 6.14 -19.91 25.90
CA ALA A 50 6.79 -19.11 24.87
C ALA A 50 6.71 -17.60 25.14
N VAL A 51 5.55 -17.11 25.62
CA VAL A 51 5.38 -15.70 26.01
C VAL A 51 6.20 -15.35 27.26
N GLY A 52 6.33 -16.27 28.22
CA GLY A 52 7.18 -16.10 29.39
C GLY A 52 8.68 -16.01 29.05
N ALA A 53 9.19 -16.89 28.18
CA ALA A 53 10.59 -16.86 27.75
C ALA A 53 10.92 -15.61 26.92
N PHE A 54 9.99 -15.17 26.05
CA PHE A 54 10.17 -13.95 25.27
C PHE A 54 10.13 -12.68 26.14
N SER A 55 9.33 -12.68 27.20
CA SER A 55 9.26 -11.55 28.15
C SER A 55 10.50 -11.45 29.05
N PHE A 56 11.17 -12.57 29.33
CA PHE A 56 12.43 -12.59 30.09
C PHE A 56 13.65 -12.14 29.26
N MET A 57 13.62 -12.35 27.93
CA MET A 57 14.74 -11.99 27.04
C MET A 57 14.66 -10.53 26.53
N MET A 58 13.49 -9.89 26.56
CA MET A 58 13.28 -8.49 26.14
C MET A 58 13.38 -7.45 27.27
N GLY A 59 13.70 -7.84 28.52
CA GLY A 59 14.06 -6.87 29.57
C GLY A 59 12.95 -5.90 30.00
N VAL A 60 11.66 -6.25 29.81
CA VAL A 60 10.51 -5.41 30.19
C VAL A 60 9.98 -5.79 31.59
N PHE A 61 10.87 -5.97 32.56
CA PHE A 61 10.45 -6.07 33.97
C PHE A 61 11.53 -5.51 34.90
N SER A 62 11.52 -4.19 35.07
CA SER A 62 12.16 -3.50 36.19
C SER A 62 11.28 -2.36 36.65
N SER A 63 10.39 -2.68 37.58
CA SER A 63 9.98 -1.79 38.67
C SER A 63 9.12 -2.59 39.65
N ALA A 64 9.73 -2.88 40.80
CA ALA A 64 9.07 -3.47 41.96
C ALA A 64 7.94 -2.55 42.48
N PRO A 65 6.85 -3.11 43.04
CA PRO A 65 5.89 -2.34 43.81
C PRO A 65 6.48 -2.06 45.20
N GLU A 66 6.94 -0.83 45.40
CA GLU A 66 7.30 -0.33 46.74
C GLU A 66 6.00 -0.15 47.53
N ALA A 67 5.80 -1.00 48.53
CA ALA A 67 4.72 -0.89 49.51
C ALA A 67 5.07 0.23 50.50
N GLY A 68 4.41 1.38 50.37
CA GLY A 68 4.41 2.46 51.36
C GLY A 68 3.03 2.58 52.03
N PRO A 69 2.95 2.76 53.37
CA PRO A 69 1.72 2.64 54.13
C PRO A 69 0.87 3.92 54.14
N ALA A 70 -0.38 3.72 54.54
CA ALA A 70 -1.45 4.70 54.63
C ALA A 70 -1.23 5.83 55.67
N ALA A 71 -1.93 6.93 55.39
CA ALA A 71 -2.54 7.91 56.29
C ALA A 71 -1.72 9.12 56.78
N SER A 72 -2.08 10.31 56.29
CA SER A 72 -2.79 11.39 57.05
C SER A 72 -3.00 12.60 56.14
N LYS A 73 -4.27 13.00 55.90
CA LYS A 73 -4.97 14.18 56.44
C LYS A 73 -4.41 15.56 56.02
N THR A 74 -5.32 16.27 55.33
CA THR A 74 -5.71 17.68 55.47
C THR A 74 -4.77 18.81 55.03
N ALA A 75 -5.40 19.69 54.25
CA ALA A 75 -5.29 21.16 54.24
C ALA A 75 -4.28 21.81 53.28
N ASP A 76 -4.88 22.36 52.22
CA ASP A 76 -4.89 23.79 51.91
C ASP A 76 -3.65 24.44 51.26
N SER A 77 -3.96 25.52 50.55
CA SER A 77 -3.09 26.56 50.01
C SER A 77 -2.47 26.39 48.61
N THR A 78 -3.08 27.17 47.72
CA THR A 78 -2.43 28.30 47.05
C THR A 78 -1.66 28.04 45.76
N ALA A 79 -2.37 28.38 44.69
CA ALA A 79 -1.93 29.22 43.57
C ALA A 79 -0.41 29.39 43.40
N VAL A 80 0.13 28.75 42.37
CA VAL A 80 1.33 29.23 41.69
C VAL A 80 1.02 29.29 40.20
N ALA A 81 0.80 30.52 39.73
CA ALA A 81 0.92 30.89 38.34
C ALA A 81 2.40 30.69 37.92
N GLY A 82 2.62 29.81 36.95
CA GLY A 82 3.92 29.60 36.31
C GLY A 82 3.84 30.03 34.84
N PRO A 83 4.88 30.69 34.31
CA PRO A 83 4.82 31.43 33.05
C PRO A 83 4.83 30.54 31.81
N VAL A 84 4.00 30.95 30.85
CA VAL A 84 3.88 30.40 29.51
C VAL A 84 5.21 30.61 28.76
N ALA A 85 5.90 29.52 28.45
CA ALA A 85 7.02 29.56 27.51
C ALA A 85 6.47 29.75 26.09
N THR A 86 6.55 30.99 25.62
CA THR A 86 6.37 31.36 24.21
C THR A 86 7.47 30.70 23.37
N THR A 87 7.14 29.62 22.69
CA THR A 87 7.93 29.11 21.56
C THR A 87 7.54 29.91 20.31
N ALA A 88 8.48 30.72 19.82
CA ALA A 88 8.37 31.47 18.58
C ALA A 88 8.17 30.53 17.38
N PRO A 89 7.43 30.96 16.34
CA PRO A 89 7.31 30.21 15.10
C PRO A 89 8.64 30.24 14.34
N VAL A 90 9.21 29.06 14.10
CA VAL A 90 10.26 28.86 13.10
C VAL A 90 9.58 29.00 11.74
N ALA A 91 9.80 30.14 11.08
CA ALA A 91 9.48 30.31 9.68
C ALA A 91 10.46 29.44 8.89
N GLU A 92 9.99 28.31 8.38
CA GLU A 92 10.70 27.55 7.34
C GLU A 92 10.57 28.32 6.03
N ASP A 93 11.68 28.95 5.64
CA ASP A 93 11.86 29.65 4.38
C ASP A 93 12.08 28.60 3.28
N THR A 94 11.01 28.20 2.60
CA THR A 94 11.02 27.18 1.55
C THR A 94 11.31 27.74 0.15
N SER A 95 11.70 29.02 0.03
CA SER A 95 11.90 29.66 -1.27
C SER A 95 13.13 29.18 -2.06
N ASP A 96 14.03 28.42 -1.43
CA ASP A 96 15.28 28.00 -2.07
C ASP A 96 15.15 26.68 -2.87
N ILE A 97 14.06 25.92 -2.70
CA ILE A 97 13.88 24.63 -3.41
C ILE A 97 13.29 24.85 -4.82
N ASP A 98 12.40 25.82 -5.01
CA ASP A 98 11.79 26.12 -6.32
C ASP A 98 12.78 26.70 -7.35
N ALA A 99 13.88 27.32 -6.88
CA ALA A 99 14.91 27.87 -7.76
C ALA A 99 15.82 26.80 -8.40
N LEU A 100 15.85 25.58 -7.84
CA LEU A 100 16.69 24.47 -8.34
C LEU A 100 16.00 23.64 -9.43
N GLU A 101 14.66 23.58 -9.47
CA GLU A 101 13.93 22.83 -10.51
C GLU A 101 13.96 23.52 -11.88
N GLN A 102 13.97 24.86 -11.94
CA GLN A 102 14.05 25.58 -13.22
C GLN A 102 15.41 25.46 -13.92
N LYS A 103 16.48 25.09 -13.20
CA LYS A 103 17.83 25.00 -13.78
C LYS A 103 18.15 23.64 -14.38
N ILE A 104 17.44 22.59 -13.98
CA ILE A 104 17.68 21.21 -14.46
C ILE A 104 16.83 20.91 -15.71
N PHE A 105 15.65 21.51 -15.85
CA PHE A 105 14.73 21.23 -16.98
C PHE A 105 14.81 22.24 -18.15
N GLY A 106 15.64 23.29 -18.06
CA GLY A 106 15.61 24.42 -18.99
C GLY A 106 16.49 24.35 -20.25
N GLN A 107 17.32 23.32 -20.46
CA GLN A 107 18.24 23.27 -21.61
C GLN A 107 18.19 21.97 -22.44
N GLY A 108 16.97 21.52 -22.74
CA GLY A 108 16.70 20.46 -23.72
C GLY A 108 16.21 20.97 -25.08
N LYS A 109 16.62 22.15 -25.54
CA LYS A 109 16.35 22.61 -26.91
C LYS A 109 17.41 22.03 -27.84
N SER A 110 17.22 20.79 -28.26
CA SER A 110 17.95 20.24 -29.40
C SER A 110 17.38 20.87 -30.68
N PRO A 111 18.15 21.65 -31.45
CA PRO A 111 17.70 22.13 -32.74
C PRO A 111 17.93 21.00 -33.76
N VAL A 112 17.11 19.95 -33.71
CA VAL A 112 16.93 19.09 -34.88
C VAL A 112 15.96 19.82 -35.79
N ALA A 113 16.50 20.86 -36.44
CA ALA A 113 15.86 21.49 -37.56
C ALA A 113 15.61 20.39 -38.61
N ALA A 114 14.36 20.27 -39.04
CA ALA A 114 13.94 19.46 -40.17
C ALA A 114 14.47 20.07 -41.48
N GLY A 115 15.79 20.03 -41.65
CA GLY A 115 16.51 20.48 -42.84
C GLY A 115 17.42 19.36 -43.34
N ASP A 116 17.20 18.99 -44.60
CA ASP A 116 18.16 18.36 -45.50
C ASP A 116 18.55 16.90 -45.23
N MET A 117 17.54 16.02 -45.37
CA MET A 117 17.78 14.61 -45.66
C MET A 117 18.32 14.39 -47.11
N ASP A 118 18.26 15.42 -47.96
CA ASP A 118 18.75 15.39 -49.35
C ASP A 118 20.28 15.54 -49.49
N ASP A 119 20.96 16.11 -48.49
CA ASP A 119 22.43 16.30 -48.54
C ASP A 119 23.21 15.02 -48.17
N ILE A 120 22.61 14.12 -47.37
CA ILE A 120 23.23 12.83 -47.03
C ILE A 120 23.22 11.88 -48.25
N VAL A 121 22.23 12.01 -49.14
CA VAL A 121 22.12 11.16 -50.34
C VAL A 121 23.10 11.59 -51.44
N ARG A 122 23.45 12.88 -51.53
CA ARG A 122 24.40 13.39 -52.53
C ARG A 122 25.88 13.07 -52.26
N MET A 123 26.26 12.77 -51.03
CA MET A 123 27.62 12.32 -50.71
C MET A 123 27.90 10.86 -51.12
N ALA A 124 26.87 10.07 -51.44
CA ALA A 124 27.02 8.68 -51.86
C ALA A 124 27.41 8.50 -53.34
N ASP A 125 27.34 9.56 -54.16
CA ASP A 125 27.53 9.47 -55.62
C ASP A 125 28.92 9.92 -56.11
N THR A 126 29.81 10.31 -55.19
CA THR A 126 31.22 10.62 -55.49
C THR A 126 32.15 9.55 -54.95
N LEU A 127 31.96 8.31 -55.38
CA LEU A 127 32.99 7.27 -55.27
C LEU A 127 33.74 7.19 -56.60
N PRO A 128 35.02 7.60 -56.67
CA PRO A 128 35.81 7.35 -57.86
C PRO A 128 35.96 5.85 -58.06
N ALA A 129 35.59 5.38 -59.25
CA ALA A 129 35.76 4.01 -59.68
C ALA A 129 37.26 3.64 -59.65
N VAL A 130 37.70 3.03 -58.55
CA VAL A 130 38.99 2.35 -58.44
C VAL A 130 38.87 1.04 -59.21
N LYS A 131 39.10 1.12 -60.52
CA LYS A 131 39.58 0.01 -61.32
C LYS A 131 41.09 -0.01 -61.19
N ASP A 132 41.62 -0.97 -60.46
CA ASP A 132 42.55 -1.93 -61.07
C ASP A 132 42.91 -3.08 -60.11
N PRO A 133 43.26 -4.26 -60.66
CA PRO A 133 43.39 -5.51 -59.94
C PRO A 133 44.85 -5.71 -59.51
N VAL A 134 45.07 -5.98 -58.23
CA VAL A 134 46.37 -6.49 -57.77
C VAL A 134 46.13 -7.62 -56.80
N ASP A 135 46.32 -8.83 -57.34
CA ASP A 135 46.64 -10.03 -56.61
C ASP A 135 47.73 -9.72 -55.57
N THR A 136 47.36 -9.65 -54.29
CA THR A 136 48.34 -9.72 -53.21
C THR A 136 47.72 -10.38 -52.00
N ALA A 137 48.10 -11.64 -51.81
CA ALA A 137 48.14 -12.35 -50.54
C ALA A 137 46.85 -12.31 -49.71
N VAL A 138 46.02 -13.34 -49.91
CA VAL A 138 45.23 -13.93 -48.82
C VAL A 138 46.21 -14.59 -47.84
N ALA A 139 47.01 -13.77 -47.16
CA ALA A 139 47.66 -14.14 -45.93
C ALA A 139 46.54 -14.27 -44.91
N ALA A 140 46.29 -15.52 -44.51
CA ALA A 140 45.45 -15.95 -43.41
C ALA A 140 45.06 -14.79 -42.46
N VAL A 141 43.86 -14.25 -42.66
CA VAL A 141 43.15 -13.54 -41.60
C VAL A 141 42.87 -14.62 -40.55
N PRO A 142 43.51 -14.59 -39.37
CA PRO A 142 43.14 -15.52 -38.31
C PRO A 142 41.64 -15.31 -38.01
N PRO A 143 40.87 -16.37 -37.71
CA PRO A 143 39.45 -16.23 -37.45
C PRO A 143 39.19 -15.20 -36.34
N PRO A 144 38.04 -14.48 -36.34
CA PRO A 144 37.68 -13.50 -35.32
C PRO A 144 37.26 -14.22 -34.02
N VAL A 145 38.21 -14.84 -33.33
CA VAL A 145 37.95 -15.59 -32.08
C VAL A 145 37.68 -14.63 -30.92
N ASP A 146 38.15 -13.38 -31.01
CA ASP A 146 38.00 -12.37 -29.96
C ASP A 146 36.61 -11.70 -29.96
N GLU A 147 35.94 -11.62 -31.12
CA GLU A 147 34.60 -11.03 -31.22
C GLU A 147 33.53 -11.92 -30.57
N GLN A 148 33.66 -13.24 -30.66
CA GLN A 148 32.71 -14.15 -30.00
C GLN A 148 32.86 -14.11 -28.48
N ALA A 149 34.10 -14.09 -27.98
CA ALA A 149 34.38 -13.99 -26.55
C ALA A 149 33.88 -12.67 -25.94
N THR A 150 34.05 -11.55 -26.66
CA THR A 150 33.56 -10.23 -26.20
C THR A 150 32.03 -10.13 -26.20
N LEU A 151 31.35 -10.70 -27.21
CA LEU A 151 29.89 -10.78 -27.24
C LEU A 151 29.32 -11.66 -26.11
N GLU A 152 29.99 -12.76 -25.77
CA GLU A 152 29.59 -13.61 -24.64
C GLU A 152 29.75 -12.89 -23.30
N GLN A 153 30.85 -12.14 -23.10
CA GLN A 153 31.05 -11.31 -21.92
C GLN A 153 29.97 -10.23 -21.79
N GLN A 154 29.66 -9.51 -22.86
CA GLN A 154 28.59 -8.50 -22.85
C GLN A 154 27.21 -9.13 -22.57
N ARG A 155 26.93 -10.31 -23.13
CA ARG A 155 25.69 -11.03 -22.85
C ARG A 155 25.61 -11.46 -21.38
N ALA A 156 26.71 -11.91 -20.79
CA ALA A 156 26.79 -12.26 -19.38
C ALA A 156 26.57 -11.04 -18.48
N GLU A 157 27.21 -9.91 -18.79
CA GLU A 157 27.03 -8.65 -18.05
C GLU A 157 25.59 -8.13 -18.15
N ILE A 158 25.00 -8.13 -19.35
CA ILE A 158 23.59 -7.75 -19.54
C ILE A 158 22.66 -8.70 -18.78
N ALA A 159 22.95 -10.00 -18.77
CA ALA A 159 22.15 -10.97 -18.02
C ALA A 159 22.24 -10.72 -16.50
N GLU A 160 23.42 -10.37 -16.00
CA GLU A 160 23.62 -10.03 -14.60
C GLU A 160 22.90 -8.72 -14.22
N GLN A 161 23.04 -7.67 -15.03
CA GLN A 161 22.34 -6.39 -14.83
C GLN A 161 20.82 -6.58 -14.86
N LYS A 162 20.29 -7.39 -15.78
CA LYS A 162 18.85 -7.73 -15.81
C LYS A 162 18.40 -8.43 -14.54
N LYS A 163 19.18 -9.39 -14.05
CA LYS A 163 18.90 -10.10 -12.80
C LYS A 163 18.91 -9.15 -11.61
N GLN A 164 19.86 -8.21 -11.54
CA GLN A 164 19.91 -7.20 -10.48
C GLN A 164 18.70 -6.25 -10.55
N LEU A 165 18.32 -5.78 -11.74
CA LEU A 165 17.13 -4.94 -11.92
C LEU A 165 15.85 -5.66 -11.51
N GLU A 166 15.72 -6.95 -11.86
CA GLU A 166 14.57 -7.75 -11.46
C GLU A 166 14.51 -7.94 -9.94
N GLN A 167 15.65 -8.22 -9.31
CA GLN A 167 15.74 -8.30 -7.85
C GLN A 167 15.37 -6.99 -7.17
N GLN A 168 15.84 -5.85 -7.69
CA GLN A 168 15.49 -4.52 -7.17
C GLN A 168 14.01 -4.21 -7.34
N ARG A 169 13.41 -4.56 -8.49
CA ARG A 169 11.96 -4.42 -8.71
C ARG A 169 11.15 -5.21 -7.70
N ILE A 170 11.50 -6.48 -7.49
CA ILE A 170 10.84 -7.35 -6.51
C ILE A 170 10.98 -6.75 -5.09
N GLN A 171 12.15 -6.26 -4.71
CA GLN A 171 12.34 -5.62 -3.40
C GLN A 171 11.50 -4.35 -3.25
N LEU A 172 11.42 -3.54 -4.29
CA LEU A 172 10.62 -2.31 -4.30
C LEU A 172 9.13 -2.64 -4.16
N GLU A 173 8.62 -3.58 -4.94
CA GLU A 173 7.24 -4.05 -4.85
C GLU A 173 6.91 -4.60 -3.46
N GLN A 174 7.80 -5.40 -2.87
CA GLN A 174 7.65 -5.90 -1.50
C GLN A 174 7.63 -4.77 -0.47
N LEU A 175 8.49 -3.75 -0.64
CA LEU A 175 8.53 -2.61 0.26
C LEU A 175 7.27 -1.76 0.15
N MET A 176 6.78 -1.49 -1.06
CA MET A 176 5.53 -0.77 -1.29
C MET A 176 4.32 -1.52 -0.73
N ALA A 177 4.25 -2.83 -0.94
CA ALA A 177 3.20 -3.68 -0.38
C ALA A 177 3.24 -3.67 1.16
N LYS A 178 4.43 -3.73 1.76
CA LYS A 178 4.57 -3.66 3.22
C LYS A 178 4.14 -2.30 3.76
N THR A 179 4.54 -1.20 3.12
CA THR A 179 4.17 0.16 3.53
C THR A 179 2.66 0.38 3.42
N SER A 180 2.02 -0.05 2.33
CA SER A 180 0.56 0.09 2.16
C SER A 180 -0.25 -0.72 3.18
N VAL A 181 0.21 -1.93 3.53
CA VAL A 181 -0.38 -2.73 4.61
C VAL A 181 -0.23 -2.02 5.96
N MET A 182 0.96 -1.48 6.25
CA MET A 182 1.20 -0.75 7.49
C MET A 182 0.34 0.52 7.59
N GLU A 183 0.25 1.30 6.52
CA GLU A 183 -0.57 2.52 6.47
C GLU A 183 -2.06 2.20 6.63
N SER A 184 -2.58 1.22 5.90
CA SER A 184 -3.99 0.80 6.03
C SER A 184 -4.32 0.28 7.44
N SER A 185 -3.37 -0.41 8.09
CA SER A 185 -3.52 -0.86 9.48
C SER A 185 -3.58 0.31 10.47
N ARG A 186 -2.75 1.35 10.27
CA ARG A 186 -2.72 2.57 11.09
C ARG A 186 -4.02 3.37 10.93
N ILE A 187 -4.49 3.55 9.69
CA ILE A 187 -5.77 4.23 9.41
C ILE A 187 -6.92 3.47 10.08
N THR A 188 -6.94 2.14 9.98
CA THR A 188 -7.97 1.31 10.62
C THR A 188 -7.93 1.42 12.15
N ALA A 189 -6.75 1.46 12.75
CA ALA A 189 -6.60 1.66 14.19
C ALA A 189 -7.10 3.03 14.64
N LEU A 190 -6.77 4.10 13.89
CA LEU A 190 -7.25 5.46 14.15
C LEU A 190 -8.77 5.55 14.02
N ALA A 191 -9.36 4.96 12.98
CA ALA A 191 -10.80 4.91 12.81
C ALA A 191 -11.51 4.23 13.98
N ARG A 192 -10.97 3.09 14.46
CA ARG A 192 -11.52 2.38 15.64
C ARG A 192 -11.40 3.20 16.92
N LEU A 193 -10.31 3.95 17.09
CA LEU A 193 -10.13 4.85 18.23
C LEU A 193 -11.19 5.95 18.22
N TYR A 194 -11.39 6.60 17.07
CA TYR A 194 -12.39 7.66 16.91
C TYR A 194 -13.83 7.14 17.00
N ASP A 195 -14.07 5.88 16.62
CA ASP A 195 -15.36 5.23 16.81
C ASP A 195 -15.78 5.08 18.28
N GLY A 196 -14.81 5.04 19.20
CA GLY A 196 -15.08 5.02 20.63
C GLY A 196 -15.33 6.40 21.25
N MET A 197 -15.08 7.47 20.50
CA MET A 197 -15.17 8.86 20.99
C MET A 197 -16.51 9.51 20.61
N LYS A 198 -16.87 10.60 21.31
CA LYS A 198 -18.07 11.39 20.97
C LYS A 198 -17.82 12.19 19.69
N ALA A 199 -18.80 12.23 18.79
CA ALA A 199 -18.69 12.92 17.49
C ALA A 199 -18.22 14.38 17.62
N ALA A 200 -18.77 15.14 18.58
CA ALA A 200 -18.37 16.52 18.86
C ALA A 200 -16.90 16.69 19.26
N GLN A 201 -16.25 15.65 19.81
CA GLN A 201 -14.82 15.68 20.15
C GLN A 201 -13.94 15.27 18.96
N VAL A 202 -14.45 14.41 18.07
CA VAL A 202 -13.73 13.91 16.90
C VAL A 202 -13.75 14.92 15.76
N ALA A 203 -14.86 15.63 15.55
CA ALA A 203 -15.01 16.62 14.47
C ALA A 203 -13.86 17.65 14.41
N PRO A 204 -13.47 18.34 15.50
CA PRO A 204 -12.34 19.29 15.43
C PRO A 204 -10.97 18.62 15.20
N LEU A 205 -10.83 17.32 15.48
CA LEU A 205 -9.60 16.57 15.15
C LEU A 205 -9.56 16.23 13.65
N ILE A 206 -10.69 15.75 13.11
CA ILE A 206 -10.83 15.45 11.68
C ILE A 206 -10.65 16.71 10.82
N ALA A 207 -11.16 17.86 11.28
CA ALA A 207 -10.99 19.15 10.58
C ALA A 207 -9.53 19.63 10.45
N LYS A 208 -8.61 19.07 11.23
CA LYS A 208 -7.16 19.38 11.16
C LYS A 208 -6.38 18.41 10.27
N LEU A 209 -6.98 17.31 9.85
CA LEU A 209 -6.35 16.35 8.94
C LEU A 209 -6.41 16.86 7.50
N SER A 210 -5.56 16.32 6.63
CA SER A 210 -5.75 16.52 5.19
C SER A 210 -7.05 15.86 4.73
N ASP A 211 -7.68 16.43 3.70
CA ASP A 211 -8.96 15.93 3.21
C ASP A 211 -8.90 14.43 2.86
N ASP A 212 -7.81 13.95 2.24
CA ASP A 212 -7.62 12.54 1.89
C ASP A 212 -7.53 11.64 3.13
N GLN A 213 -6.78 12.06 4.16
CA GLN A 213 -6.66 11.30 5.41
C GLN A 213 -7.99 11.27 6.17
N ALA A 214 -8.69 12.40 6.23
CA ALA A 214 -10.01 12.50 6.85
C ALA A 214 -10.99 11.53 6.18
N VAL A 215 -11.04 11.49 4.84
CA VAL A 215 -11.87 10.57 4.07
C VAL A 215 -11.51 9.12 4.36
N LEU A 216 -10.23 8.76 4.32
CA LEU A 216 -9.78 7.38 4.58
C LEU A 216 -10.14 6.90 5.99
N VAL A 217 -10.03 7.78 6.99
CA VAL A 217 -10.43 7.47 8.36
C VAL A 217 -11.96 7.31 8.44
N LEU A 218 -12.73 8.26 7.91
CA LEU A 218 -14.20 8.22 7.94
C LEU A 218 -14.78 6.99 7.23
N LEU A 219 -14.19 6.55 6.11
CA LEU A 219 -14.59 5.33 5.39
C LEU A 219 -14.31 4.05 6.17
N LYS A 220 -13.36 4.07 7.10
CA LYS A 220 -13.00 2.92 7.96
C LYS A 220 -13.71 2.93 9.31
N MET A 221 -14.39 4.03 9.65
CA MET A 221 -15.24 4.16 10.83
C MET A 221 -16.61 3.50 10.60
N LYS A 222 -17.36 3.28 11.68
CA LYS A 222 -18.76 2.84 11.58
C LYS A 222 -19.60 3.92 10.89
N PRO A 223 -20.45 3.56 9.93
CA PRO A 223 -21.18 4.54 9.10
C PRO A 223 -22.07 5.48 9.95
N ALA A 224 -22.70 4.94 11.00
CA ALA A 224 -23.52 5.74 11.91
C ALA A 224 -22.71 6.80 12.68
N ASN A 225 -21.45 6.50 13.04
CA ASN A 225 -20.60 7.46 13.74
C ASN A 225 -19.93 8.44 12.78
N ALA A 226 -19.49 7.97 11.61
CA ALA A 226 -18.99 8.84 10.54
C ALA A 226 -20.03 9.89 10.13
N ALA A 227 -21.30 9.50 9.96
CA ALA A 227 -22.39 10.44 9.67
C ALA A 227 -22.60 11.49 10.77
N ARG A 228 -22.49 11.08 12.05
CA ARG A 228 -22.56 12.01 13.18
C ARG A 228 -21.37 12.98 13.19
N VAL A 229 -20.16 12.49 12.98
CA VAL A 229 -18.95 13.33 12.90
C VAL A 229 -19.06 14.33 11.75
N LEU A 230 -19.54 13.91 10.57
CA LEU A 230 -19.81 14.81 9.44
C LEU A 230 -20.85 15.89 9.78
N GLY A 231 -21.88 15.55 10.56
CA GLY A 231 -22.89 16.51 11.02
C GLY A 231 -22.39 17.52 12.06
N GLU A 232 -21.31 17.20 12.77
CA GLU A 232 -20.65 18.08 13.75
C GLU A 232 -19.55 18.96 13.10
N LEU A 233 -19.17 18.68 11.86
CA LEU A 233 -18.22 19.51 11.11
C LEU A 233 -18.88 20.78 10.57
N PRO A 234 -18.09 21.84 10.30
CA PRO A 234 -18.58 22.99 9.53
C PRO A 234 -19.17 22.52 8.19
N PRO A 235 -20.28 23.13 7.73
CA PRO A 235 -21.02 22.64 6.55
C PRO A 235 -20.17 22.63 5.29
N GLU A 236 -19.27 23.59 5.11
CA GLU A 236 -18.33 23.64 3.98
C GLU A 236 -17.36 22.44 3.99
N THR A 237 -16.75 22.15 5.15
CA THR A 237 -15.82 21.02 5.31
C THR A 237 -16.55 19.68 5.17
N GLY A 238 -17.71 19.52 5.83
CA GLY A 238 -18.51 18.31 5.75
C GLY A 238 -18.95 18.00 4.31
N GLY A 239 -19.40 19.02 3.58
CA GLY A 239 -19.76 18.90 2.17
C GLY A 239 -18.57 18.51 1.28
N ARG A 240 -17.41 19.17 1.46
CA ARG A 240 -16.18 18.87 0.71
C ARG A 240 -15.69 17.44 0.95
N LEU A 241 -15.64 16.99 2.20
CA LEU A 241 -15.25 15.62 2.54
C LEU A 241 -16.23 14.60 1.98
N SER A 242 -17.54 14.87 2.07
CA SER A 242 -18.58 13.98 1.52
C SER A 242 -18.47 13.83 0.00
N ALA A 243 -18.22 14.93 -0.73
CA ALA A 243 -17.98 14.88 -2.17
C ALA A 243 -16.73 14.05 -2.51
N ARG A 244 -15.65 14.22 -1.75
CA ARG A 244 -14.39 13.50 -1.96
C ARG A 244 -14.48 12.00 -1.62
N MET A 245 -15.35 11.62 -0.69
CA MET A 245 -15.68 10.21 -0.43
C MET A 245 -16.29 9.53 -1.66
N ILE A 246 -17.11 10.24 -2.45
CA ILE A 246 -17.72 9.70 -3.66
C ILE A 246 -16.64 9.43 -4.70
N THR A 247 -15.79 10.43 -5.00
CA THR A 247 -14.75 10.31 -6.03
C THR A 247 -13.71 9.24 -5.69
N LEU A 248 -13.27 9.13 -4.43
CA LEU A 248 -12.28 8.13 -4.01
C LEU A 248 -12.82 6.69 -4.00
N THR A 249 -14.15 6.51 -3.94
CA THR A 249 -14.75 5.16 -4.00
C THR A 249 -14.85 4.65 -5.44
N GLU A 250 -14.82 5.55 -6.44
CA GLU A 250 -14.92 5.19 -7.87
C GLU A 250 -13.57 4.80 -8.51
N GLU A 251 -12.43 5.21 -7.94
CA GLU A 251 -11.08 4.91 -8.46
C GLU A 251 -10.55 3.50 -8.13
N LYS A 252 -11.39 2.62 -7.60
CA LYS A 252 -10.98 1.31 -7.08
C LYS A 252 -11.59 0.14 -7.84
#